data_AF-A0A920TTV1-F1
#
_entry.id   AF-A0A920TTV1-F1
#
_cell.length_a   1.000
_cell.length_b   1.000
_cell.length_c   1.000
_cell.angle_alpha   90.00
_cell.angle_beta   90.00
_cell.angle_gamma   90.00
#
_symmetry.space_group_name_H-M   'P 1'
#
loop_
_entity.id
_entity.type
_entity.pdbx_description
1 polymer ?
#
loop_
_entity_poly.entity_id
_entity_poly.type
_entity_poly.pdbx_seq_one_letter_code
_entity_poly.pdbx_strand_id
1 'polypeptide(L)'
;MARVPFADRNNMDSEGQAIWDEIDQSRGGVARNYAALLNNPVAAKNFATLGGYARFDTPLDPRVKALAILTAAREACGHYVWTVKPEGS
;
A
#
# COMPACT_ATOMS: atom_id res chain seq x y z
N MET A 1 7.04 -0.28 12.81
CA MET A 1 5.68 -0.39 13.41
C MET A 1 4.93 0.91 13.14
N ALA A 2 3.64 0.82 12.81
CA ALA A 2 2.80 2.01 12.65
C ALA A 2 2.67 2.73 13.99
N ARG A 3 2.86 4.06 14.01
CA ARG A 3 2.68 4.91 15.19
C ARG A 3 1.25 5.41 15.35
N VAL A 4 0.36 5.04 14.42
CA VAL A 4 -1.05 5.39 14.38
C VAL A 4 -1.90 4.15 14.65
N PRO A 5 -3.09 4.31 15.26
CA PRO A 5 -4.07 3.23 15.38
C PRO A 5 -4.37 2.64 14.00
N PHE A 6 -4.60 1.33 13.92
CA PHE A 6 -5.12 0.76 12.68
C PHE A 6 -6.56 1.19 12.52
N ALA A 7 -6.91 1.67 11.33
CA ALA A 7 -8.26 2.08 11.04
C ALA A 7 -9.17 0.85 10.96
N ASP A 8 -10.39 0.96 11.51
CA ASP A 8 -11.41 -0.07 11.48
C ASP A 8 -12.50 0.36 10.49
N ARG A 9 -12.84 -0.51 9.54
CA ARG A 9 -13.88 -0.29 8.55
C ARG A 9 -15.21 0.12 9.19
N ASN A 10 -15.58 -0.45 10.34
CA ASN A 10 -16.84 -0.19 11.01
C ASN A 10 -16.91 1.21 11.64
N ASN A 11 -15.77 1.87 11.82
CA ASN A 11 -15.65 3.19 12.41
C ASN A 11 -15.46 4.29 11.35
N MET A 12 -15.57 3.95 10.06
CA MET A 12 -15.46 4.87 8.92
C MET A 12 -16.84 5.29 8.40
N ASP A 13 -16.88 6.46 7.77
CA ASP A 13 -18.01 6.90 6.95
C ASP A 13 -18.17 6.03 5.69
N SER A 14 -19.31 6.17 5.01
CA SER A 14 -19.64 5.37 3.82
C SER A 14 -18.61 5.51 2.69
N GLU A 15 -17.97 6.68 2.58
CA GLU A 15 -16.93 6.93 1.57
C GLU A 15 -15.62 6.21 1.93
N GLY A 16 -15.20 6.27 3.20
CA GLY A 16 -14.05 5.51 3.69
C GLY A 16 -14.23 4.00 3.58
N GLN A 17 -15.45 3.50 3.82
CA GLN A 17 -15.79 2.09 3.61
C GLN A 17 -15.69 1.68 2.15
N ALA A 18 -16.15 2.52 1.22
CA ALA A 18 -16.02 2.23 -0.22
C ALA A 18 -14.56 2.15 -0.66
N ILE A 19 -13.69 3.04 -0.15
CA ILE A 19 -12.24 3.00 -0.43
C ILE A 19 -11.59 1.76 0.19
N TRP A 20 -12.02 1.36 1.40
CA TRP A 20 -11.59 0.12 2.03
C TRP A 20 -11.90 -1.09 1.14
N ASP A 21 -13.15 -1.20 0.68
CA ASP A 21 -13.61 -2.31 -0.15
C ASP A 21 -12.91 -2.34 -1.52
N GLU A 22 -12.63 -1.17 -2.12
CA GLU A 22 -11.85 -1.06 -3.36
C GLU A 22 -10.41 -1.56 -3.20
N ILE A 23 -9.76 -1.22 -2.09
CA ILE A 23 -8.39 -1.70 -1.77
C ILE A 23 -8.41 -3.21 -1.50
N ASP A 24 -9.42 -3.70 -0.78
CA ASP A 24 -9.58 -5.12 -0.46
C ASP A 24 -9.76 -5.96 -1.75
N GLN A 25 -10.67 -5.52 -2.63
CA GLN A 25 -10.97 -6.19 -3.89
C GLN A 25 -9.79 -6.17 -4.87
N SER A 26 -9.05 -5.06 -4.96
CA SER A 26 -7.93 -4.93 -5.91
C SER A 26 -6.68 -5.70 -5.49
N ARG A 27 -6.52 -6.01 -4.20
CA ARG A 27 -5.27 -6.58 -3.63
C ARG A 27 -5.45 -7.90 -2.90
N GLY A 28 -6.68 -8.40 -2.79
CA GLY A 28 -7.01 -9.64 -2.08
C GLY A 28 -6.83 -9.54 -0.57
N GLY A 29 -6.94 -8.33 -0.02
CA GLY A 29 -6.72 -8.07 1.40
C GLY A 29 -6.18 -6.67 1.70
N VAL A 30 -6.76 -5.99 2.68
CA VAL A 30 -6.19 -4.77 3.26
C VAL A 30 -4.97 -5.11 4.12
N ALA A 31 -3.79 -5.05 3.51
CA ALA A 31 -2.53 -5.23 4.23
C ALA A 31 -2.35 -4.16 5.34
N ARG A 32 -1.67 -4.51 6.44
CA ARG A 32 -1.54 -3.65 7.64
C ARG A 32 -1.01 -2.23 7.37
N ASN A 33 -0.24 -2.05 6.30
CA ASN A 33 0.21 -0.73 5.83
C ASN A 33 -0.94 0.15 5.30
N TYR A 34 -1.92 -0.43 4.61
CA TYR A 34 -3.12 0.28 4.19
C TYR A 34 -4.05 0.57 5.36
N ALA A 35 -4.20 -0.37 6.31
CA ALA A 35 -4.98 -0.13 7.53
C ALA A 35 -4.45 1.07 8.35
N ALA A 36 -3.14 1.32 8.35
CA ALA A 36 -2.58 2.53 8.96
C ALA A 36 -2.83 3.80 8.13
N LEU A 37 -2.77 3.71 6.79
CA LEU A 37 -3.03 4.84 5.89
C LEU A 37 -4.51 5.24 5.87
N LEU A 38 -5.43 4.28 6.06
CA LEU A 38 -6.88 4.47 6.02
C LEU A 38 -7.43 5.32 7.17
N ASN A 39 -6.60 5.73 8.14
CA ASN A 39 -6.92 6.87 9.01
C ASN A 39 -7.18 8.17 8.21
N ASN A 40 -6.66 8.26 6.98
CA ASN A 40 -7.03 9.27 6.00
C ASN A 40 -7.39 8.58 4.67
N PRO A 41 -8.69 8.33 4.41
CA PRO A 41 -9.15 7.57 3.25
C PRO A 41 -8.72 8.18 1.90
N VAL A 42 -8.73 9.51 1.80
CA VAL A 42 -8.31 10.23 0.58
C VAL A 42 -6.82 10.00 0.29
N ALA A 43 -5.98 10.06 1.33
CA ALA A 43 -4.56 9.76 1.20
C ALA A 43 -4.32 8.29 0.83
N ALA A 44 -5.08 7.36 1.42
CA ALA A 44 -5.02 5.93 1.10
C ALA A 44 -5.34 5.65 -0.38
N LYS A 45 -6.39 6.28 -0.91
CA LYS A 45 -6.76 6.18 -2.33
C LYS A 45 -5.66 6.70 -3.25
N ASN A 46 -5.17 7.92 -3.03
CA ASN A 46 -4.11 8.50 -3.86
C ASN A 46 -2.81 7.67 -3.82
N PHE A 47 -2.47 7.13 -2.65
CA PHE A 47 -1.32 6.25 -2.49
C PHE A 47 -1.50 4.91 -3.21
N ALA A 48 -2.71 4.34 -3.17
CA ALA A 48 -3.05 3.12 -3.91
C ALA A 48 -2.92 3.34 -5.42
N THR A 49 -3.46 4.44 -5.94
CA THR A 49 -3.36 4.83 -7.36
C THR A 49 -1.92 5.02 -7.81
N LEU A 50 -1.14 5.80 -7.05
CA LEU A 50 0.29 6.01 -7.36
C LEU A 50 1.06 4.69 -7.36
N GLY A 51 0.79 3.83 -6.37
CA GLY A 51 1.42 2.52 -6.27
C GLY A 51 1.01 1.55 -7.38
N GLY A 52 -0.19 1.69 -7.93
CA GLY A 52 -0.67 0.96 -9.10
C GLY A 52 0.06 1.41 -10.36
N TYR A 53 0.06 2.72 -10.62
CA TYR A 53 0.73 3.33 -11.78
C TYR A 53 2.22 2.93 -11.85
N ALA A 54 2.93 3.05 -10.73
CA ALA A 54 4.36 2.71 -10.67
C ALA A 54 4.63 1.23 -11.02
N ARG A 55 3.71 0.31 -10.67
CA ARG A 55 3.86 -1.13 -10.89
C ARG A 55 3.41 -1.57 -12.28
N PHE A 56 2.28 -1.05 -12.76
CA PHE A 56 1.62 -1.60 -13.95
C PHE A 56 1.76 -0.73 -15.19
N ASP A 57 1.75 0.60 -15.06
CA ASP A 57 1.66 1.51 -16.21
C ASP A 57 3.02 2.00 -16.72
N THR A 58 4.11 1.74 -15.98
CA THR A 58 5.45 2.13 -16.40
C THR A 58 6.03 1.17 -17.46
N PRO A 59 6.72 1.66 -18.51
CA PRO A 59 7.31 0.82 -19.57
C PRO A 59 8.61 0.10 -19.13
N LEU A 60 8.99 0.21 -17.86
CA LEU A 60 10.22 -0.38 -17.32
C LEU A 60 10.10 -1.90 -17.18
N ASP A 61 11.21 -2.62 -17.36
CA ASP A 61 11.26 -4.06 -17.10
C ASP A 61 10.93 -4.37 -15.62
N PRO A 62 10.19 -5.45 -15.31
CA PRO A 62 9.83 -5.82 -13.94
C PRO A 62 11.02 -5.88 -12.96
N ARG A 63 12.21 -6.30 -13.42
CA ARG A 63 13.42 -6.33 -12.57
C ARG A 63 13.90 -4.94 -12.22
N VAL A 64 13.82 -4.00 -13.17
CA VAL A 64 14.16 -2.59 -12.95
C VAL A 64 13.16 -1.95 -11.99
N LYS A 65 11.85 -2.26 -12.12
CA LYS A 65 10.83 -1.78 -11.17
C LYS A 65 11.10 -2.28 -9.75
N ALA A 66 11.41 -3.57 -9.59
CA ALA A 66 11.73 -4.15 -8.29
C ALA A 66 12.97 -3.50 -7.66
N LEU A 67 14.03 -3.28 -8.46
CA LEU A 67 15.24 -2.60 -8.00
C LEU A 67 14.94 -1.16 -7.56
N ALA A 68 14.20 -0.40 -8.36
CA ALA A 68 13.84 0.97 -8.02
C ALA A 68 13.03 1.05 -6.71
N ILE A 69 12.09 0.14 -6.51
CA ILE A 69 11.29 0.06 -5.26
C ILE A 69 12.18 -0.25 -4.06
N LEU A 70 13.08 -1.23 -4.18
CA LEU A 70 13.99 -1.61 -3.09
C LEU A 70 14.99 -0.50 -2.75
N THR A 71 15.55 0.17 -3.76
CA THR A 71 16.45 1.31 -3.58
C THR A 71 15.72 2.49 -2.92
N ALA A 72 14.54 2.86 -3.41
CA ALA A 72 13.74 3.93 -2.80
C ALA A 72 13.36 3.59 -1.34
N ALA A 73 13.03 2.34 -1.06
CA ALA A 73 12.75 1.89 0.31
C ALA A 73 13.99 1.94 1.22
N ARG A 74 15.19 1.67 0.68
CA ARG A 74 16.46 1.80 1.41
C ARG A 74 16.76 3.25 1.78
N GLU A 75 16.65 4.15 0.80
CA GLU A 75 16.90 5.59 0.99
C GLU A 75 15.90 6.22 1.97
N ALA A 76 14.65 5.76 1.96
CA ALA A 76 13.63 6.23 2.88
C ALA A 76 13.73 5.66 4.31
N CYS A 77 14.81 4.92 4.64
CA CYS A 77 14.95 4.16 5.90
C CYS A 77 13.73 3.28 6.22
N GLY A 78 13.04 2.80 5.18
CA GLY A 78 11.78 2.08 5.26
C GLY A 78 11.99 0.61 5.63
N HIS A 79 12.31 0.34 6.89
CA HIS A 79 12.52 -1.03 7.39
C HIS A 79 11.38 -2.00 7.08
N TYR A 80 10.14 -1.51 6.91
CA TYR A 80 8.98 -2.33 6.59
C TYR A 80 9.15 -3.13 5.29
N VAL A 81 9.62 -2.50 4.22
CA VAL A 81 9.73 -3.12 2.88
C VAL A 81 10.72 -4.30 2.89
N TRP A 82 11.69 -4.27 3.79
CA TRP A 82 12.69 -5.33 3.97
C TRP A 82 12.20 -6.50 4.83
N THR A 83 11.21 -6.27 5.71
CA THR A 83 10.64 -7.30 6.60
C THR A 83 9.43 -8.00 6.01
N VAL A 84 8.79 -7.44 4.99
CA VAL A 84 7.73 -8.13 4.24
C VAL A 84 8.41 -9.16 3.34
N LYS A 85 8.48 -10.38 3.84
CA LYS A 85 8.90 -11.55 3.06
C LYS A 85 7.91 -11.72 1.89
N PRO A 86 8.35 -11.75 0.62
CA PRO A 86 7.53 -12.37 -0.41
C PRO A 86 7.47 -13.86 -0.06
N GLU A 87 6.33 -14.33 0.45
CA GLU A 87 6.05 -15.77 0.44
C GLU A 87 5.92 -16.17 -1.03
N GLY A 88 6.93 -16.89 -1.52
CA GLY A 88 7.01 -17.30 -2.91
C GLY A 88 6.08 -18.45 -3.26
N SER A 89 5.85 -18.66 -4.55
CA SER A 89 6.11 -19.89 -5.32
C SER A 89 5.75 -19.62 -6.77
#